data_AF-A0A3C0WHY2-F1
#
_entry.id   AF-A0A3C0WHY2-F1
#
_cell.length_a   1.000
_cell.length_b   1.000
_cell.length_c   1.000
_cell.angle_alpha   90.00
_cell.angle_beta   90.00
_cell.angle_gamma   90.00
#
_symmetry.space_group_name_H-M   'P 1'
#
loop_
_entity.id
_entity.type
_entity.pdbx_description
1 polymer ?
#
loop_
_entity_poly.entity_id
_entity_poly.type
_entity_poly.pdbx_seq_one_letter_code
_entity_poly.pdbx_strand_id
1 'polypeptide(L)' 'TNMINEQLDAASDRDTAIEGLINASPLAQSYRRMGTPDEIAKAALYLASDATEMVTGTILAIDGGKSLGVPPKRAA' A
#
# COMPACT_ATOMS: atom_id res chain seq x y z
N THR A 1 1.42 -10.56 5.86
CA THR A 1 1.42 -10.99 7.28
C THR A 1 0.00 -10.91 7.80
N ASN A 2 -0.34 -11.66 8.87
CA ASN A 2 -1.72 -11.69 9.40
C ASN A 2 -2.07 -10.54 10.35
N MET A 3 -1.09 -9.72 10.76
CA MET A 3 -1.29 -8.65 11.74
C MET A 3 -2.44 -7.69 11.41
N ILE A 4 -2.59 -7.26 10.15
CA ILE A 4 -3.71 -6.39 9.75
C ILE A 4 -5.04 -7.13 9.84
N ASN A 5 -5.08 -8.41 9.45
CA ASN A 5 -6.30 -9.21 9.50
C ASN A 5 -6.75 -9.38 10.96
N GLU A 6 -5.83 -9.68 11.87
CA GLU A 6 -6.09 -9.80 13.30
C GLU A 6 -6.62 -8.48 13.91
N GLN A 7 -6.04 -7.34 13.52
CA GLN A 7 -6.53 -6.02 13.95
C GLN A 7 -7.92 -5.70 13.43
N LEU A 8 -8.20 -6.06 12.17
CA LEU A 8 -9.52 -5.88 11.57
C LEU A 8 -10.57 -6.81 12.18
N ASP A 9 -10.19 -8.02 12.58
CA ASP A 9 -11.08 -8.99 13.23
C ASP A 9 -11.42 -8.57 14.67
N ALA A 10 -10.50 -7.88 15.34
CA ALA A 10 -10.72 -7.33 16.68
C ALA A 10 -11.49 -5.99 16.69
N ALA A 11 -11.71 -5.36 15.54
CA ALA A 11 -12.41 -4.08 15.45
C ALA A 11 -13.92 -4.24 15.70
N SER A 12 -14.50 -3.32 16.46
CA SER A 12 -15.96 -3.29 16.71
C SER A 12 -16.77 -3.01 15.43
N ASP A 13 -16.17 -2.30 14.48
CA ASP A 13 -16.70 -2.04 13.15
C ASP A 13 -15.58 -2.29 12.13
N ARG A 14 -15.65 -3.45 11.48
CA ARG A 14 -14.65 -3.90 10.51
C ARG A 14 -14.63 -3.02 9.26
N ASP A 15 -15.80 -2.62 8.77
CA ASP A 15 -15.91 -1.91 7.50
C ASP A 15 -15.31 -0.51 7.65
N THR A 16 -15.63 0.19 8.74
CA THR A 16 -15.00 1.47 9.07
C THR A 16 -13.48 1.33 9.25
N ALA A 17 -13.01 0.25 9.86
CA ALA A 17 -11.57 0.00 10.02
C ALA A 17 -10.86 -0.24 8.68
N ILE A 18 -11.49 -1.00 7.77
CA ILE A 18 -11.00 -1.21 6.40
C ILE A 18 -10.92 0.12 5.65
N GLU A 19 -11.97 0.95 5.72
CA GLU A 19 -11.97 2.27 5.09
C GLU A 19 -10.83 3.16 5.61
N GLY A 20 -10.56 3.11 6.92
CA GLY A 20 -9.43 3.81 7.52
C GLY A 20 -8.09 3.38 6.91
N LEU A 21 -7.87 2.08 6.72
CA LEU A 21 -6.65 1.55 6.09
C LEU A 21 -6.51 1.96 4.63
N ILE A 22 -7.61 1.93 3.88
CA ILE A 22 -7.66 2.36 2.47
C ILE A 22 -7.35 3.86 2.36
N ASN A 23 -7.95 4.69 3.21
CA ASN A 23 -7.75 6.14 3.19
C ASN A 23 -6.35 6.57 3.66
N ALA A 24 -5.61 5.71 4.37
CA ALA A 24 -4.25 6.00 4.81
C ALA A 24 -3.18 5.88 3.70
N SER A 25 -3.53 5.37 2.52
CA SER A 25 -2.64 5.30 1.35
C SER A 25 -3.26 6.06 0.17
N PRO A 26 -2.56 7.05 -0.43
CA PRO A 26 -3.08 7.79 -1.57
C PRO A 26 -3.54 6.92 -2.74
N LEU A 27 -2.75 5.89 -3.09
CA LEU A 27 -3.14 4.98 -4.16
C LEU A 27 -4.24 4.02 -3.72
N ALA A 28 -4.21 3.50 -2.50
CA ALA A 28 -5.30 2.64 -2.02
C ALA A 28 -6.64 3.39 -2.01
N GLN A 29 -6.65 4.65 -1.57
CA GLN A 29 -7.81 5.53 -1.62
C GLN A 29 -8.30 5.71 -3.07
N SER A 30 -7.38 5.99 -4.00
CA SER A 30 -7.70 6.20 -5.42
C SER A 30 -8.29 4.95 -6.07
N TYR A 31 -7.75 3.77 -5.75
CA TYR A 31 -8.24 2.49 -6.27
C TYR A 31 -9.38 1.88 -5.45
N ARG A 32 -9.75 2.49 -4.32
CA ARG A 32 -10.76 1.99 -3.37
C ARG A 32 -10.49 0.55 -2.91
N ARG A 33 -9.21 0.19 -2.77
CA ARG A 33 -8.78 -1.14 -2.29
C ARG A 33 -7.37 -1.09 -1.74
N MET A 34 -7.02 -2.09 -0.93
CA MET A 34 -5.64 -2.33 -0.56
C MET A 34 -4.81 -2.87 -1.74
N GLY A 35 -3.50 -2.69 -1.65
CA GLY A 35 -2.55 -3.36 -2.52
C GLY A 35 -2.56 -4.88 -2.29
N THR A 36 -2.21 -5.62 -3.33
CA THR A 36 -2.18 -7.09 -3.35
C THR A 36 -0.74 -7.62 -3.36
N PRO A 37 -0.48 -8.84 -2.87
CA PRO A 37 0.84 -9.46 -2.99
C PRO A 37 1.36 -9.53 -4.44
N ASP A 38 0.48 -9.74 -5.41
CA ASP A 38 0.83 -9.80 -6.84
C ASP A 38 1.41 -8.48 -7.36
N GLU A 39 0.97 -7.33 -6.83
CA GLU A 39 1.53 -6.03 -7.20
C GLU A 39 2.97 -5.87 -6.69
N ILE A 40 3.28 -6.43 -5.52
CA ILE A 40 4.66 -6.49 -5.00
C ILE A 40 5.50 -7.45 -5.86
N ALA A 41 4.95 -8.62 -6.21
CA ALA A 41 5.63 -9.61 -7.04
C ALA A 41 5.98 -9.05 -8.43
N LYS A 42 5.08 -8.27 -9.04
CA LYS A 42 5.34 -7.60 -10.34
C LYS A 42 6.45 -6.56 -10.24
N ALA A 43 6.52 -5.79 -9.16
CA ALA A 43 7.61 -4.83 -8.96
C ALA A 43 8.95 -5.55 -8.72
N ALA A 44 8.95 -6.66 -7.99
CA ALA A 44 10.13 -7.51 -7.84
C ALA A 44 10.58 -8.12 -9.18
N LEU A 45 9.63 -8.59 -10.00
CA LEU A 45 9.91 -9.13 -11.33
C LEU A 45 10.50 -8.05 -12.26
N TYR A 46 9.99 -6.82 -12.20
CA TYR A 46 10.56 -5.69 -12.93
C TYR A 46 12.03 -5.46 -12.55
N LEU A 47 12.35 -5.42 -11.25
CA LEU A 47 13.72 -5.25 -10.76
C LEU A 47 14.64 -6.44 -11.08
N ALA A 48 14.09 -7.63 -11.29
CA ALA A 48 14.83 -8.82 -11.68
C ALA A 48 14.96 -8.99 -13.20
N SER A 49 14.36 -8.10 -13.98
CA SER A 49 14.34 -8.19 -15.45
C SER A 49 15.49 -7.44 -16.10
N ASP A 50 15.71 -7.72 -17.39
CA ASP A 50 16.70 -7.01 -18.22
C ASP A 50 16.40 -5.50 -18.35
N ALA A 51 15.18 -5.05 -18.02
CA ALA A 51 14.82 -3.63 -18.04
C ALA A 51 15.58 -2.79 -17.01
N THR A 52 16.26 -3.41 -16.05
CA THR A 52 16.93 -2.73 -14.93
C THR A 52 18.43 -3.04 -14.86
N GLU A 53 19.08 -3.36 -15.98
CA GLU A 53 20.49 -3.80 -16.05
C GLU A 53 21.51 -2.84 -15.40
N MET A 54 21.21 -1.54 -15.35
CA MET A 54 22.06 -0.50 -14.74
C MET A 54 21.51 0.04 -13.40
N VAL A 55 20.50 -0.60 -12.82
CA VAL A 55 19.87 -0.16 -11.56
C VAL A 55 20.45 -0.96 -10.39
N THR A 56 21.18 -0.29 -9.50
CA THR A 56 21.73 -0.89 -8.28
C THR A 56 21.86 0.15 -7.16
N GLY A 57 21.96 -0.30 -5.91
CA GLY A 57 22.17 0.57 -4.75
C GLY A 57 20.99 1.49 -4.38
N THR A 58 19.80 1.22 -4.91
CA THR A 58 18.60 2.04 -4.66
C THR A 58 17.50 1.27 -3.95
N ILE A 59 16.65 1.97 -3.22
CA ILE A 59 15.46 1.43 -2.56
C ILE A 59 14.24 1.84 -3.38
N LEU A 60 13.53 0.87 -3.96
CA LEU A 60 12.24 1.12 -4.62
C LEU A 60 11.09 0.97 -3.61
N ALA A 61 10.48 2.08 -3.22
CA ALA A 61 9.30 2.06 -2.35
C ALA A 61 8.07 1.56 -3.10
N ILE A 62 7.40 0.53 -2.55
CA ILE A 62 6.17 -0.07 -3.11
C ILE A 62 5.09 -0.05 -2.01
N ASP A 63 4.72 1.15 -1.57
CA ASP A 63 3.87 1.35 -0.39
C ASP A 63 2.57 2.11 -0.68
N GLY A 64 2.25 2.34 -1.96
CA GLY A 64 1.08 3.09 -2.38
C GLY A 64 1.08 4.56 -1.96
N GLY A 65 2.26 5.14 -1.67
CA GLY A 65 2.44 6.53 -1.26
C GLY A 65 2.31 6.76 0.25
N LYS A 66 2.27 5.73 1.09
CA LYS A 66 2.17 5.88 2.55
C LYS A 66 3.33 6.68 3.14
N SER A 67 4.54 6.49 2.64
CA SER A 67 5.74 7.21 3.10
C SER A 67 5.73 8.69 2.76
N LEU A 68 4.85 9.14 1.85
CA LEU A 68 4.64 10.57 1.58
C LEU A 68 3.80 11.26 2.66
N GLY A 69 3.21 10.49 3.58
CA GLY A 69 2.27 10.94 4.59
C GLY A 69 0.82 10.83 4.14
N VAL A 70 -0.10 10.90 5.11
CA VAL A 70 -1.54 10.96 4.84
C VAL A 70 -1.90 12.40 4.51
N PRO A 71 -2.46 12.71 3.33
CA PRO A 71 -2.90 14.06 3.00
C PRO A 71 -3.88 14.57 4.06
N PRO A 72 -3.79 15.85 4.49
CA PRO A 72 -4.72 16.40 5.44
C PRO A 72 -6.15 16.31 4.89
N LYS A 73 -7.12 15.97 5.76
CA LYS A 73 -8.53 16.02 5.39
C LYS A 73 -8.84 17.46 4.95
N ARG A 74 -9.34 17.64 3.73
CA ARG A 74 -9.78 18.96 3.27
C ARG A 74 -10.85 19.45 4.25
N ALA A 75 -10.64 20.63 4.83
CA ALA A 75 -11.69 21.30 5.57
C ALA A 75 -12.85 21.56 4.60
N ALA A 76 -14.06 21.22 5.04
CA ALA A 76 -15.29 21.51 4.32
C ALA A 76 -15.53 23.02 4.23
#